data_AF-A0A1E8BVB1-F1
#
_entry.id   AF-A0A1E8BVB1-F1
#
_cell.length_a   1.000
_cell.length_b   1.000
_cell.length_c   1.000
_cell.angle_alpha   90.00
_cell.angle_beta   90.00
_cell.angle_gamma   90.00
#
_symmetry.space_group_name_H-M   'P 1'
#
loop_
_entity.id
_entity.type
_entity.pdbx_description
1 polymer ?
#
loop_
_entity_poly.entity_id
_entity_poly.type
_entity_poly.pdbx_seq_one_letter_code
_entity_poly.pdbx_strand_id
1 'polypeptide(L)'
;MDKIESMDDFGNSTKKQQLKVLNIPENFTGLSKSANTSKQSKSYEEWTHYKKGTLDEIEVSPDFRSKRITREKHLERILQKQIDDFNKE
;
A
#
# COMPACT_ATOMS: atom_id res chain seq x y z
N MET A 1 3.17 -5.87 -3.46
CA MET A 1 4.39 -6.38 -2.82
C MET A 1 5.58 -5.63 -3.38
N ASP A 2 5.61 -5.42 -4.69
CA ASP A 2 6.64 -4.71 -5.46
C ASP A 2 7.10 -3.39 -4.82
N LYS A 3 6.19 -2.58 -4.26
CA LYS A 3 6.54 -1.31 -3.60
C LYS A 3 7.37 -1.51 -2.33
N ILE A 4 7.06 -2.52 -1.51
CA ILE A 4 7.80 -2.81 -0.26
C ILE A 4 9.16 -3.42 -0.59
N GLU A 5 9.19 -4.32 -1.59
CA GLU A 5 10.43 -4.95 -2.04
C GLU A 5 11.42 -3.96 -2.68
N SER A 6 10.91 -2.83 -3.18
CA SER A 6 11.70 -1.73 -3.73
C SER A 6 12.09 -0.66 -2.70
N MET A 7 11.77 -0.85 -1.42
CA MET A 7 12.15 0.10 -0.37
C MET A 7 13.65 0.02 -0.07
N ASP A 8 14.22 1.15 0.33
CA ASP A 8 15.66 1.27 0.57
C ASP A 8 16.11 0.24 1.60
N ASP A 9 17.19 -0.47 1.27
CA ASP A 9 17.82 -1.52 2.08
C ASP A 9 16.94 -2.72 2.46
N PHE A 10 15.75 -2.89 1.87
CA PHE A 10 14.90 -4.06 2.10
C PHE A 10 15.61 -5.38 1.75
N GLY A 11 16.42 -5.37 0.68
CA GLY A 11 17.21 -6.51 0.24
C GLY A 11 18.32 -6.93 1.20
N ASN A 12 18.76 -6.04 2.10
CA ASN A 12 19.84 -6.30 3.05
C ASN A 12 19.36 -7.07 4.29
N SER A 13 18.07 -7.00 4.59
CA SER A 13 17.46 -7.71 5.70
C SER A 13 17.44 -9.23 5.49
N THR A 14 17.52 -10.01 6.57
CA THR A 14 17.36 -11.47 6.50
C THR A 14 15.96 -11.85 5.99
N LYS A 15 15.82 -13.05 5.41
CA LYS A 15 14.51 -13.59 4.97
C LYS A 15 13.45 -13.53 6.07
N LYS A 16 13.82 -13.75 7.34
CA LYS A 16 12.90 -13.65 8.48
C LYS A 16 12.45 -12.21 8.73
N GLN A 17 13.35 -11.24 8.64
CA GLN A 17 13.04 -9.81 8.77
C GLN A 17 12.17 -9.32 7.59
N GLN A 18 12.52 -9.69 6.35
CA GLN A 18 11.72 -9.38 5.17
C GLN A 18 10.27 -9.89 5.31
N LEU A 19 10.10 -11.14 5.78
CA LEU A 19 8.77 -11.68 6.05
C LEU A 19 8.01 -10.91 7.14
N LYS A 20 8.69 -10.38 8.17
CA LYS A 20 8.04 -9.53 9.18
C LYS A 20 7.55 -8.21 8.59
N VAL A 21 8.35 -7.57 7.73
CA VAL A 21 7.99 -6.32 7.05
C VAL A 21 6.82 -6.54 6.09
N LEU A 22 6.85 -7.61 5.30
CA LEU A 22 5.78 -7.94 4.35
C LEU A 22 4.45 -8.28 5.04
N ASN A 23 4.50 -8.85 6.25
CA ASN A 23 3.33 -9.33 6.97
C ASN A 23 2.89 -8.42 8.13
N ILE A 24 3.17 -7.12 8.10
CA ILE A 24 2.63 -6.23 9.13
C ILE A 24 1.08 -6.19 9.02
N PRO A 25 0.34 -6.46 10.11
CA PRO A 25 -1.14 -6.50 10.06
C PRO A 25 -1.76 -5.19 9.55
N GLU A 26 -1.13 -4.06 9.87
CA GLU A 26 -1.62 -2.74 9.51
C GLU A 26 -1.62 -2.46 8.00
N ASN A 27 -0.80 -3.19 7.23
CA ASN A 27 -0.70 -3.12 5.78
C ASN A 27 -1.83 -3.87 5.07
N PHE A 28 -2.60 -4.71 5.78
CA PHE A 28 -3.75 -5.40 5.21
C PHE A 28 -5.01 -4.55 5.39
N THR A 29 -5.48 -3.95 4.29
CA THR A 29 -6.78 -3.29 4.24
C THR A 29 -7.67 -4.00 3.25
N GLY A 30 -8.70 -4.68 3.75
CA GLY A 30 -9.74 -5.27 2.91
C GLY A 30 -10.57 -4.19 2.22
N LEU A 31 -10.72 -4.30 0.89
CA LEU A 31 -11.75 -3.59 0.13
C LEU A 31 -12.86 -4.57 -0.27
N SER A 32 -14.00 -4.02 -0.69
CA SER A 32 -15.04 -4.84 -1.32
C SER A 32 -14.51 -5.50 -2.59
N LYS A 33 -15.14 -6.60 -3.04
CA LYS A 33 -14.75 -7.30 -4.27
C LYS A 33 -14.68 -6.36 -5.48
N SER A 34 -15.65 -5.47 -5.64
CA SER A 34 -15.70 -4.49 -6.73
C SER A 34 -14.58 -3.46 -6.62
N ALA A 35 -14.32 -2.92 -5.43
CA ALA A 35 -13.23 -1.98 -5.18
C ALA A 35 -11.86 -2.62 -5.42
N ASN A 36 -11.62 -3.83 -4.92
CA ASN A 36 -10.39 -4.58 -5.20
C ASN A 36 -10.20 -4.83 -6.69
N THR A 37 -11.25 -5.25 -7.40
CA THR A 37 -11.19 -5.53 -8.84
C THR A 37 -10.85 -4.28 -9.65
N SER A 38 -11.38 -3.12 -9.25
CA SER A 38 -11.12 -1.85 -9.92
C SER A 38 -9.75 -1.24 -9.59
N LYS A 39 -9.38 -1.22 -8.30
CA LYS A 39 -8.12 -0.65 -7.84
C LYS A 39 -6.93 -1.42 -8.40
N GLN A 40 -7.00 -2.76 -8.39
CA GLN A 40 -5.89 -3.63 -8.78
C GLN A 40 -4.60 -3.24 -8.01
N SER A 41 -3.48 -3.09 -8.71
CA SER A 41 -2.18 -2.69 -8.17
C SER A 41 -2.01 -1.19 -7.95
N LYS A 42 -2.94 -0.34 -8.40
CA LYS A 42 -2.85 1.12 -8.27
C LYS A 42 -2.82 1.53 -6.80
N SER A 43 -2.05 2.55 -6.44
CA SER A 43 -2.14 3.23 -5.15
C SER A 43 -3.50 3.90 -4.95
N TYR A 44 -3.80 4.34 -3.72
CA TYR A 44 -5.02 5.14 -3.49
C TYR A 44 -4.94 6.54 -4.13
N GLU A 45 -3.72 7.03 -4.38
CA GLU A 45 -3.46 8.28 -5.08
C GLU A 45 -3.75 8.14 -6.59
N GLU A 46 -3.42 6.99 -7.20
CA GLU A 46 -3.71 6.71 -8.61
C GLU A 46 -5.16 6.27 -8.85
N TRP A 47 -5.76 5.54 -7.90
CA TRP A 47 -7.10 4.99 -8.03
C TRP A 47 -8.18 6.05 -7.74
N THR A 48 -8.59 6.73 -8.81
CA THR A 48 -9.57 7.83 -8.77
C THR A 48 -11.00 7.36 -9.04
N HIS A 49 -11.19 6.30 -9.82
CA HIS A 49 -12.51 5.86 -10.30
C HIS A 49 -12.62 4.34 -10.39
N TYR A 50 -13.85 3.83 -10.26
CA TYR A 50 -14.13 2.40 -10.37
C TYR A 50 -14.05 1.87 -11.82
N LYS A 51 -14.47 2.67 -12.80
CA LYS A 51 -14.54 2.33 -14.23
C LYS A 51 -14.09 3.52 -15.09
N LYS A 52 -12.85 3.99 -14.87
CA LYS A 52 -12.33 5.22 -15.48
C LYS A 52 -12.50 5.23 -17.01
N GLY A 53 -13.06 6.29 -17.57
CA GLY A 53 -13.21 6.45 -19.03
C GLY A 53 -14.32 5.60 -19.66
N THR A 54 -15.32 5.19 -18.87
CA THR A 54 -16.52 4.50 -19.35
C THR A 54 -17.77 5.36 -19.10
N LEU A 55 -18.89 5.05 -19.78
CA LEU A 55 -20.16 5.75 -19.55
C LEU A 55 -20.69 5.58 -18.11
N ASP A 56 -20.30 4.51 -17.42
CA ASP A 56 -20.66 4.23 -16.02
C ASP A 56 -19.50 4.56 -15.06
N GLU A 57 -18.69 5.58 -15.37
CA GLU A 57 -17.60 6.00 -14.50
C GLU A 57 -18.15 6.47 -13.14
N ILE A 58 -17.62 5.89 -12.06
CA ILE A 58 -17.97 6.23 -10.69
C ILE A 58 -16.70 6.68 -9.99
N GLU A 59 -16.70 7.93 -9.53
CA GLU A 59 -15.65 8.47 -8.67
C GLU A 59 -15.56 7.71 -7.35
N VAL A 60 -14.33 7.43 -6.92
CA VAL A 60 -14.10 6.97 -5.57
C VAL A 60 -14.28 8.16 -4.64
N SER A 61 -15.08 8.00 -3.58
CA SER A 61 -15.35 9.04 -2.58
C SER A 61 -14.07 9.83 -2.19
N PRO A 62 -14.07 11.16 -2.31
CA PRO A 62 -12.91 11.99 -1.98
C PRO A 62 -12.45 11.85 -0.53
N ASP A 63 -13.39 11.77 0.42
CA ASP A 63 -13.08 11.56 1.85
C ASP A 63 -12.42 10.20 2.09
N PHE A 64 -12.94 9.16 1.44
CA PHE A 64 -12.36 7.83 1.53
C PHE A 64 -10.94 7.82 0.96
N ARG A 65 -10.73 8.38 -0.24
CA ARG A 65 -9.39 8.46 -0.85
C ARG A 65 -8.43 9.23 0.03
N SER A 66 -8.81 10.40 0.52
CA SER A 66 -7.94 11.23 1.36
C SER A 66 -7.49 10.49 2.63
N LYS A 67 -8.42 9.79 3.31
CA LYS A 67 -8.09 8.96 4.48
C LYS A 67 -7.14 7.82 4.14
N ARG A 68 -7.35 7.15 3.00
CA ARG A 68 -6.52 6.03 2.57
C ARG A 68 -5.12 6.46 2.13
N ILE A 69 -5.00 7.56 1.39
CA ILE A 69 -3.70 8.13 0.97
C ILE A 69 -2.87 8.52 2.19
N THR A 70 -3.47 9.21 3.17
CA THR A 70 -2.76 9.56 4.41
C THR A 70 -2.29 8.34 5.17
N ARG A 71 -3.12 7.30 5.24
CA ARG A 71 -2.76 6.03 5.88
C ARG A 71 -1.64 5.29 5.14
N GLU A 72 -1.69 5.25 3.81
CA GLU A 72 -0.66 4.65 2.95
C GLU A 72 0.70 5.33 3.17
N LYS A 73 0.74 6.68 3.15
CA LYS A 73 1.95 7.46 3.43
C LYS A 73 2.46 7.32 4.87
N HIS A 74 1.59 7.02 5.83
CA HIS A 74 2.00 6.74 7.20
C HIS A 74 2.63 5.35 7.33
N LEU A 75 2.01 4.34 6.72
CA LEU A 75 2.49 2.96 6.71
C LEU A 75 3.84 2.84 6.01
N GLU A 76 4.05 3.55 4.90
CA GLU A 76 5.34 3.57 4.21
C GLU A 76 6.48 4.04 5.12
N ARG A 77 6.23 5.04 5.97
CA ARG A 77 7.23 5.51 6.95
C ARG A 77 7.50 4.49 8.05
N ILE A 78 6.47 3.79 8.51
CA ILE A 78 6.62 2.73 9.52
C ILE A 78 7.42 1.56 8.95
N LEU A 79 7.10 1.14 7.72
CA LEU A 79 7.78 0.07 7.01
C LEU A 79 9.25 0.41 6.78
N GLN A 80 9.56 1.62 6.30
CA GLN A 80 10.95 2.04 6.10
C GLN A 80 11.72 2.05 7.41
N LYS A 81 11.16 2.66 8.46
CA LYS A 81 11.78 2.66 9.78
C LYS A 81 12.06 1.24 10.29
N GLN A 82 11.15 0.31 10.06
CA GLN A 82 11.34 -1.09 10.45
C GLN A 82 12.49 -1.76 9.70
N ILE A 83 12.64 -1.48 8.40
CA ILE A 83 13.77 -1.95 7.59
C ILE A 83 15.08 -1.34 8.12
N ASP A 84 15.11 -0.03 8.32
CA ASP A 84 16.28 0.68 8.83
C ASP A 84 16.71 0.15 10.21
N ASP A 85 15.76 -0.10 11.09
CA ASP A 85 16.02 -0.63 12.43
C ASP A 85 16.58 -2.07 12.35
N PHE A 86 16.13 -2.89 11.39
CA PHE A 86 16.68 -4.23 11.17
C PHE A 86 18.09 -4.25 10.58
N ASN A 87 18.49 -3.20 9.87
CA ASN A 87 19.80 -3.12 9.20
C ASN A 87 20.85 -2.35 10.04
N LYS A 88 20.46 -1.77 11.18
CA LYS A 88 21.38 -1.14 12.16
C LYS A 88 21.94 -2.13 13.18
N GLU A 89 21.34 -3.31 13.29
CA GLU A 89 21.82 -4.44 14.12
C GLU A 89 22.88 -5.27 13.37
#